data_AF-A0A936CQP9-F1
#
_entry.id   AF-A0A936CQP9-F1
#
_cell.length_a   1.000
_cell.length_b   1.000
_cell.length_c   1.000
_cell.angle_alpha   90.00
_cell.angle_beta   90.00
_cell.angle_gamma   90.00
#
_symmetry.space_group_name_H-M   'P 1'
#
loop_
_entity.id
_entity.type
_entity.pdbx_description
1 polymer ?
#
loop_
_entity_poly.entity_id
_entity_poly.type
_entity_poly.pdbx_seq_one_letter_code
_entity_poly.pdbx_strand_id
1 'polypeptide(L)'
;MPVLVTMIALTYLAALADRRDPIRYRSGLLALRRGDLGRAVAELPWWLISYVAVLLAAAFCFAALATMGTGDWPSSLSELLLRLQLLSFDHLTETIVLVLLFMTRDLIVLLWLSFGSWRNRSDITWLVYLALIYWPIGIILIFAGYVDFITLVLPVAGENVVWSFGPIIIQVTVLGVMLQQRWRQATRGGVLA
;
A
#
# COMPACT_ATOMS: atom_id res chain seq x y z
N MET A 1 11.15 -7.41 -11.05
CA MET A 1 10.77 -6.00 -10.84
C MET A 1 9.61 -5.50 -11.70
N PRO A 2 9.55 -5.67 -13.04
CA PRO A 2 8.43 -5.12 -13.83
C PRO A 2 7.08 -5.69 -13.40
N VAL A 3 7.02 -7.00 -13.09
CA VAL A 3 5.79 -7.66 -12.61
C VAL A 3 5.26 -7.02 -11.32
N LEU A 4 6.12 -6.74 -10.32
CA LEU A 4 5.70 -6.14 -9.06
C LEU A 4 5.11 -4.73 -9.28
N VAL A 5 5.77 -3.91 -10.11
CA VAL A 5 5.29 -2.57 -10.48
C VAL A 5 3.93 -2.65 -11.18
N THR A 6 3.78 -3.57 -12.13
CA THR A 6 2.50 -3.81 -12.82
C THR A 6 1.41 -4.23 -11.84
N MET A 7 1.70 -5.12 -10.88
CA MET A 7 0.72 -5.56 -9.90
C MET A 7 0.30 -4.43 -8.93
N ILE A 8 1.24 -3.57 -8.52
CA ILE A 8 0.95 -2.38 -7.72
C ILE A 8 0.02 -1.44 -8.50
N ALA A 9 0.34 -1.14 -9.76
CA ALA A 9 -0.47 -0.29 -10.62
C ALA A 9 -1.88 -0.86 -10.81
N LEU A 10 -1.99 -2.16 -11.10
CA LEU A 10 -3.27 -2.86 -11.23
C LEU A 10 -4.10 -2.81 -9.94
N THR A 11 -3.45 -2.87 -8.77
CA THR A 11 -4.16 -2.78 -7.51
C THR A 11 -4.73 -1.38 -7.27
N TYR A 12 -3.99 -0.31 -7.60
CA TYR A 12 -4.52 1.05 -7.54
C TYR A 12 -5.64 1.28 -8.55
N LEU A 13 -5.51 0.78 -9.77
CA LEU A 13 -6.58 0.84 -10.78
C LEU A 13 -7.82 0.09 -10.32
N ALA A 14 -7.68 -1.10 -9.74
CA ALA A 14 -8.79 -1.85 -9.16
C ALA A 14 -9.44 -1.09 -7.99
N ALA A 15 -8.65 -0.43 -7.14
CA ALA A 15 -9.14 0.36 -6.02
C ALA A 15 -9.95 1.59 -6.45
N LEU A 16 -9.55 2.23 -7.55
CA LEU A 16 -10.29 3.33 -8.17
C LEU A 16 -11.55 2.86 -8.89
N ALA A 17 -11.49 1.73 -9.59
CA ALA A 17 -12.61 1.21 -10.37
C ALA A 17 -13.76 0.64 -9.50
N ASP A 18 -13.45 0.12 -8.32
CA ASP A 18 -14.44 -0.56 -7.48
C ASP A 18 -15.30 0.41 -6.65
N ARG A 19 -16.58 0.05 -6.48
CA ARG A 19 -17.52 0.79 -5.65
C ARG A 19 -17.24 0.52 -4.18
N ARG A 20 -16.68 1.54 -3.50
CA ARG A 20 -16.30 1.50 -2.08
C ARG A 20 -17.50 1.77 -1.18
N ASP A 21 -18.31 0.73 -0.95
CA ASP A 21 -19.48 0.82 -0.07
C ASP A 21 -19.20 0.18 1.31
N PRO A 22 -19.35 0.94 2.41
CA PRO A 22 -19.10 0.42 3.76
C PRO A 22 -20.07 -0.70 4.17
N ILE A 23 -21.27 -0.75 3.60
CA ILE A 23 -22.26 -1.78 3.87
C ILE A 23 -21.84 -3.10 3.22
N ARG A 24 -21.39 -3.07 1.96
CA ARG A 24 -20.86 -4.26 1.26
C ARG A 24 -19.67 -4.88 2.00
N TYR A 25 -18.77 -4.04 2.54
CA TYR A 25 -17.65 -4.56 3.34
C TYR A 25 -18.09 -5.20 4.64
N ARG A 26 -19.13 -4.65 5.29
CA ARG A 26 -19.69 -5.24 6.50
C ARG A 26 -20.36 -6.59 6.19
N SER A 27 -21.16 -6.68 5.13
CA SER A 27 -21.82 -7.92 4.76
C SER A 27 -20.82 -9.01 4.37
N GLY A 28 -19.76 -8.65 3.62
CA GLY A 28 -18.70 -9.60 3.27
C GLY A 28 -17.96 -10.13 4.48
N LEU A 29 -17.64 -9.27 5.45
CA LEU A 29 -17.02 -9.69 6.72
C LEU A 29 -17.93 -10.61 7.54
N LEU A 30 -19.25 -10.34 7.54
CA LEU A 30 -20.22 -11.18 8.24
C LEU A 30 -20.40 -12.54 7.55
N ALA A 31 -20.40 -12.59 6.22
CA ALA A 31 -20.42 -13.84 5.46
C ALA A 31 -19.19 -14.70 5.77
N LEU A 32 -18.01 -14.07 5.81
CA LEU A 32 -16.76 -14.75 6.20
C LEU A 32 -16.82 -15.33 7.61
N ARG A 33 -17.33 -14.57 8.58
CA ARG A 33 -17.53 -15.05 9.97
C ARG A 33 -18.53 -16.21 10.09
N ARG A 34 -19.47 -16.32 9.16
CA ARG A 34 -20.45 -17.41 9.10
C ARG A 34 -19.93 -18.64 8.35
N GLY A 35 -18.72 -18.59 7.79
CA GLY A 35 -18.15 -19.67 6.98
C GLY A 35 -18.72 -19.75 5.56
N ASP A 36 -19.53 -18.78 5.14
CA ASP A 36 -20.08 -18.72 3.77
C ASP A 36 -19.04 -18.08 2.83
N LEU A 37 -18.06 -18.89 2.43
CA LEU A 37 -16.93 -18.44 1.61
C LEU A 37 -17.38 -18.00 0.21
N GLY A 38 -18.40 -18.65 -0.37
CA GLY A 38 -18.90 -18.30 -1.69
C GLY A 38 -19.46 -16.87 -1.70
N ARG A 39 -20.29 -16.54 -0.72
CA ARG A 39 -20.82 -15.19 -0.55
C ARG A 39 -19.73 -14.19 -0.14
N ALA A 40 -18.83 -14.58 0.76
CA ALA A 40 -17.73 -13.72 1.18
C ALA A 40 -16.88 -13.29 -0.01
N VAL A 41 -16.48 -14.23 -0.88
CA VAL A 41 -15.66 -13.93 -2.07
C VAL A 41 -16.42 -13.06 -3.07
N ALA A 42 -17.72 -13.29 -3.28
CA ALA A 42 -18.53 -12.45 -4.17
C ALA A 42 -18.68 -10.99 -3.68
N GLU A 43 -18.61 -10.77 -2.36
CA GLU A 43 -18.73 -9.45 -1.75
C GLU A 43 -17.36 -8.78 -1.48
N LEU A 44 -16.24 -9.51 -1.61
CA LEU A 44 -14.90 -8.96 -1.47
C LEU A 44 -14.61 -7.96 -2.60
N PRO A 45 -14.03 -6.78 -2.28
CA PRO A 45 -13.62 -5.84 -3.31
C PRO A 45 -12.48 -6.41 -4.16
N TRP A 46 -12.52 -6.09 -5.45
CA TRP A 46 -11.50 -6.55 -6.40
C TRP A 46 -10.10 -6.08 -6.04
N TRP A 47 -9.98 -4.88 -5.46
CA TRP A 47 -8.70 -4.35 -5.01
C TRP A 47 -8.07 -5.14 -3.86
N LEU A 48 -8.87 -5.81 -3.03
CA LEU A 48 -8.35 -6.65 -1.95
C LEU A 48 -7.81 -7.96 -2.51
N ILE A 49 -8.43 -8.50 -3.56
CA ILE A 49 -7.92 -9.68 -4.28
C ILE A 49 -6.57 -9.36 -4.93
N SER A 50 -6.47 -8.24 -5.65
CA SER A 50 -5.20 -7.82 -6.26
C SER A 50 -4.14 -7.49 -5.21
N TYR A 51 -4.52 -6.88 -4.08
CA TYR A 51 -3.60 -6.66 -2.96
C TYR A 51 -3.07 -7.98 -2.38
N VAL A 52 -3.91 -8.99 -2.17
CA VAL A 52 -3.46 -10.33 -1.74
C VAL A 52 -2.54 -10.97 -2.78
N ALA A 53 -2.82 -10.80 -4.08
CA ALA A 53 -1.93 -11.28 -5.12
C ALA A 53 -0.56 -10.59 -5.08
N VAL A 54 -0.51 -9.27 -4.82
CA VAL A 54 0.75 -8.54 -4.62
C VAL A 54 1.50 -9.08 -3.41
N LEU A 55 0.83 -9.36 -2.29
CA LEU A 55 1.45 -9.96 -1.10
C LEU A 55 2.07 -11.33 -1.41
N LEU A 56 1.34 -12.18 -2.14
CA LEU A 56 1.84 -13.50 -2.55
C LEU A 56 3.04 -13.38 -3.49
N ALA A 57 2.99 -12.47 -4.47
CA ALA A 57 4.10 -12.21 -5.37
C ALA A 57 5.33 -11.68 -4.62
N ALA A 58 5.14 -10.78 -3.66
CA ALA A 58 6.20 -10.28 -2.79
C ALA A 58 6.81 -11.40 -1.94
N ALA A 59 5.98 -12.26 -1.34
CA ALA A 59 6.45 -13.42 -0.57
C ALA A 59 7.20 -14.43 -1.45
N PHE A 60 6.73 -14.67 -2.68
CA PHE A 60 7.42 -15.52 -3.65
C PHE A 60 8.77 -14.92 -4.07
N CYS A 61 8.82 -13.62 -4.39
CA CYS A 61 10.07 -12.94 -4.69
C CYS A 61 11.05 -13.04 -3.52
N PHE A 62 10.57 -12.88 -2.29
CA PHE A 62 11.38 -13.05 -1.08
C PHE A 62 11.93 -14.48 -0.95
N ALA A 63 11.08 -15.50 -1.09
CA ALA A 63 11.49 -16.89 -1.04
C ALA A 63 12.51 -17.24 -2.13
N ALA A 64 12.29 -16.77 -3.36
CA ALA A 64 13.21 -16.96 -4.47
C ALA A 64 14.58 -16.32 -4.19
N LEU A 65 14.61 -15.07 -3.71
CA LEU A 65 15.84 -14.36 -3.34
C LEU A 65 16.59 -15.07 -2.20
N ALA A 66 15.90 -15.57 -1.18
CA ALA A 66 16.51 -16.31 -0.07
C ALA A 66 17.15 -17.64 -0.52
N THR A 67 16.70 -18.21 -1.64
CA THR A 67 17.24 -19.46 -2.20
C THR A 67 18.32 -19.25 -3.26
N MET A 68 18.45 -18.04 -3.82
CA MET A 68 19.53 -17.71 -4.75
C MET A 68 20.82 -17.48 -3.96
N GLY A 69 21.70 -18.48 -3.94
CA GLY A 69 23.03 -18.38 -3.34
C GLY A 69 23.83 -17.21 -3.92
N THR A 70 24.76 -16.67 -3.11
CA THR A 70 25.56 -15.46 -3.32
C THR A 70 26.62 -15.57 -4.44
N GLY A 71 26.30 -16.22 -5.57
CA GLY A 71 27.30 -16.88 -6.41
C GLY A 71 27.56 -16.34 -7.81
N ASP A 72 26.71 -15.53 -8.43
CA ASP A 72 26.89 -15.19 -9.86
C ASP A 72 26.93 -13.68 -10.15
N TRP A 73 27.96 -13.30 -10.92
CA TRP A 73 28.29 -11.94 -11.33
C TRP A 73 27.42 -11.49 -12.51
N PRO A 74 26.93 -10.24 -12.53
CA PRO A 74 26.04 -9.75 -13.58
C PRO A 74 26.74 -9.66 -14.95
N SER A 75 26.18 -10.30 -15.97
CA SER A 75 26.74 -10.37 -17.34
C SER A 75 26.19 -9.29 -18.28
N SER A 76 25.45 -8.30 -17.78
CA SER A 76 24.76 -7.32 -18.62
C SER A 76 24.90 -5.86 -18.17
N LEU A 77 24.97 -4.94 -19.15
CA LEU A 77 25.01 -3.48 -18.92
C LEU A 77 23.74 -2.94 -18.23
N SER A 78 22.60 -3.64 -18.34
CA SER A 78 21.37 -3.33 -17.62
C SER A 78 21.48 -3.54 -16.10
N GLU A 79 22.30 -4.49 -15.65
CA GLU A 79 22.55 -4.73 -14.22
C GLU A 79 23.49 -3.67 -13.61
N LEU A 80 24.40 -3.12 -14.43
CA LEU A 80 25.29 -2.03 -14.02
C LEU A 80 24.53 -0.70 -13.88
N LEU A 81 23.53 -0.45 -14.74
CA LEU A 81 22.61 0.70 -14.60
C LEU A 81 21.64 0.55 -13.41
N LEU A 82 21.21 -0.68 -13.08
CA LEU A 82 20.43 -0.99 -11.88
C LEU A 82 21.20 -0.76 -10.58
N ARG A 83 22.52 -0.94 -10.58
CA ARG A 83 23.38 -0.62 -9.42
C ARG A 83 23.69 0.87 -9.26
N LEU A 84 23.56 1.67 -10.32
CA LEU A 84 23.86 3.11 -10.32
C LEU A 84 22.67 4.01 -9.91
N GLN A 85 21.44 3.48 -9.77
CA GLN A 85 20.26 4.27 -9.42
C GLN A 85 19.49 3.71 -8.21
N LEU A 86 19.72 4.31 -7.04
CA LEU A 86 18.78 4.48 -5.92
C LEU A 86 18.25 3.26 -5.14
N LEU A 87 18.58 2.02 -5.52
CA LEU A 87 18.25 0.84 -4.73
C LEU A 87 19.52 0.03 -4.47
N SER A 88 20.10 0.17 -3.27
CA SER A 88 21.03 -0.85 -2.79
C SER A 88 20.26 -2.16 -2.67
N PHE A 89 20.73 -3.20 -3.35
CA PHE A 89 20.18 -4.55 -3.22
C PHE A 89 20.31 -5.11 -1.80
N ASP A 90 21.16 -4.49 -0.97
CA ASP A 90 21.38 -4.90 0.42
C ASP A 90 20.11 -4.80 1.28
N HIS A 91 19.13 -3.97 0.88
CA HIS A 91 17.87 -3.77 1.61
C HIS A 91 16.62 -3.98 0.75
N LEU A 92 16.72 -4.85 -0.26
CA LEU A 92 15.61 -5.10 -1.19
C LEU A 92 14.38 -5.67 -0.47
N THR A 93 14.58 -6.56 0.51
CA THR A 93 13.49 -7.19 1.25
C THR A 93 12.71 -6.18 2.08
N GLU A 94 13.42 -5.31 2.77
CA GLU A 94 12.91 -4.23 3.59
C GLU A 94 12.17 -3.22 2.71
N THR A 95 12.74 -2.91 1.54
CA THR A 95 12.11 -2.03 0.55
C THR A 95 10.79 -2.60 0.04
N ILE A 96 10.70 -3.90 -0.25
CA ILE A 96 9.43 -4.55 -0.63
C ILE A 96 8.39 -4.42 0.50
N VAL A 97 8.77 -4.69 1.75
CA VAL A 97 7.85 -4.56 2.89
C VAL A 97 7.40 -3.12 3.07
N LEU A 98 8.30 -2.14 2.91
CA LEU A 98 7.94 -0.73 2.93
C LEU A 98 6.97 -0.37 1.81
N VAL A 99 7.20 -0.82 0.58
CA VAL A 99 6.27 -0.60 -0.55
C VAL A 99 4.87 -1.14 -0.19
N LEU A 100 4.80 -2.34 0.40
CA LEU A 100 3.53 -2.92 0.83
C LEU A 100 2.84 -2.09 1.91
N LEU A 101 3.57 -1.59 2.91
CA LEU A 101 3.03 -0.75 3.98
C LEU A 101 2.55 0.62 3.47
N PHE A 102 3.30 1.24 2.57
CA PHE A 102 2.91 2.47 1.89
C PHE A 102 1.66 2.27 1.05
N MET A 103 1.58 1.15 0.34
CA MET A 103 0.40 0.78 -0.42
C MET A 103 -0.82 0.57 0.50
N THR A 104 -0.64 -0.10 1.65
CA THR A 104 -1.67 -0.21 2.68
C THR A 104 -2.13 1.17 3.16
N ARG A 105 -1.19 2.06 3.47
CA ARG A 105 -1.48 3.43 3.91
C ARG A 105 -2.33 4.16 2.88
N ASP A 106 -1.92 4.15 1.62
CA ASP A 106 -2.58 4.87 0.54
C ASP A 106 -4.00 4.34 0.31
N LEU A 107 -4.20 3.02 0.38
CA LEU A 107 -5.52 2.40 0.30
C LEU A 107 -6.40 2.73 1.52
N ILE A 108 -5.83 2.77 2.73
CA ILE A 108 -6.57 3.19 3.94
C ILE A 108 -7.05 4.64 3.79
N VAL A 109 -6.21 5.54 3.27
CA VAL A 109 -6.60 6.94 3.01
C VAL A 109 -7.74 7.00 1.99
N LEU A 110 -7.63 6.24 0.90
CA LEU A 110 -8.69 6.16 -0.11
C LEU A 110 -10.02 5.72 0.52
N LEU A 111 -10.02 4.62 1.26
CA LEU A 111 -11.21 4.09 1.95
C LEU A 111 -11.76 5.09 2.97
N TRP A 112 -10.87 5.75 3.72
CA TRP A 112 -11.25 6.76 4.70
C TRP A 112 -11.96 7.94 4.04
N LEU A 113 -11.46 8.41 2.90
CA LEU A 113 -12.12 9.46 2.11
C LEU A 113 -13.46 8.98 1.54
N SER A 114 -13.53 7.75 1.03
CA SER A 114 -14.74 7.18 0.42
C SER A 114 -15.88 6.95 1.42
N PHE A 115 -15.59 6.72 2.71
CA PHE A 115 -16.63 6.58 3.75
C PHE A 115 -17.11 7.92 4.33
N GLY A 116 -16.60 9.04 3.82
CA GLY A 116 -16.96 10.37 4.28
C GLY A 116 -18.17 11.00 3.61
N SER A 117 -18.53 12.19 4.09
CA SER A 117 -19.49 13.08 3.43
C SER A 117 -19.05 13.51 2.03
N TRP A 118 -17.75 13.38 1.71
CA TRP A 118 -17.16 13.77 0.43
C TRP A 118 -16.97 12.56 -0.51
N ARG A 119 -17.76 11.50 -0.34
CA ARG A 119 -17.67 10.24 -1.12
C ARG A 119 -17.55 10.46 -2.63
N ASN A 120 -18.33 11.40 -3.19
CA ASN A 120 -18.38 11.66 -4.63
C ASN A 120 -17.09 12.30 -5.21
N ARG A 121 -16.21 12.85 -4.36
CA ARG A 121 -14.92 13.44 -4.78
C ARG A 121 -13.71 12.68 -4.25
N SER A 122 -13.94 11.55 -3.58
CA SER A 122 -12.88 10.81 -2.88
C SER A 122 -11.72 10.40 -3.78
N ASP A 123 -11.99 10.01 -5.03
CA ASP A 123 -10.95 9.65 -6.02
C ASP A 123 -10.02 10.80 -6.35
N ILE A 124 -10.58 11.95 -6.71
CA ILE A 124 -9.81 13.14 -7.08
C ILE A 124 -9.03 13.63 -5.86
N THR A 125 -9.67 13.70 -4.69
CA THR A 125 -8.99 14.11 -3.45
C THR A 125 -7.83 13.17 -3.10
N TRP A 126 -8.00 11.86 -3.29
CA TRP A 126 -6.93 10.90 -3.07
C TRP A 126 -5.78 11.04 -4.07
N LEU A 127 -6.07 11.23 -5.35
CA LEU A 127 -5.02 11.47 -6.36
C LEU A 127 -4.22 12.75 -6.05
N VAL A 128 -4.91 13.83 -5.67
CA VAL A 128 -4.27 15.08 -5.23
C VAL A 128 -3.44 14.84 -3.98
N TYR A 129 -3.94 14.06 -3.02
CA TYR A 129 -3.20 13.68 -1.82
C TYR A 129 -1.90 12.94 -2.16
N LEU A 130 -1.95 11.94 -3.04
CA LEU A 130 -0.75 11.21 -3.46
C LEU A 130 0.24 12.14 -4.16
N ALA A 131 -0.24 12.96 -5.10
CA ALA A 131 0.61 13.91 -5.81
C ALA A 131 1.30 14.88 -4.84
N LEU A 132 0.57 15.40 -3.84
CA LEU A 132 1.11 16.32 -2.85
C LEU A 132 2.11 15.64 -1.89
N ILE A 133 1.86 14.41 -1.46
CA ILE A 133 2.78 13.73 -0.56
C ILE A 133 4.05 13.32 -1.28
N TYR A 134 3.93 12.58 -2.37
CA TYR A 134 5.09 11.98 -3.02
C TYR A 134 5.98 13.00 -3.74
N TRP A 135 5.43 14.14 -4.17
CA TRP A 135 6.19 15.12 -4.93
C TRP A 135 6.74 16.27 -4.06
N PRO A 136 5.96 17.29 -3.64
CA PRO A 136 6.53 18.44 -2.95
C PRO A 136 7.12 18.09 -1.58
N ILE A 137 6.50 17.20 -0.78
CA ILE A 137 7.08 16.84 0.53
C ILE A 137 8.40 16.07 0.33
N GLY A 138 8.45 15.15 -0.64
CA GLY A 138 9.68 14.43 -0.97
C GLY A 138 10.82 15.38 -1.38
N ILE A 139 10.52 16.34 -2.26
CA ILE A 139 11.47 17.38 -2.67
C ILE A 139 11.94 18.20 -1.47
N ILE A 140 11.00 18.68 -0.64
CA ILE A 140 11.34 19.52 0.52
C ILE A 140 12.27 18.77 1.47
N LEU A 141 12.01 17.49 1.77
CA LEU A 141 12.87 16.69 2.65
C LEU A 141 14.30 16.55 2.11
N ILE A 142 14.43 16.29 0.80
CA ILE A 142 15.74 16.18 0.14
C ILE A 142 16.49 17.51 0.21
N PHE A 143 15.86 18.62 -0.18
CA PHE A 143 16.51 19.94 -0.20
C PHE A 143 16.79 20.50 1.20
N ALA A 144 15.99 20.13 2.20
CA ALA A 144 16.21 20.51 3.59
C ALA A 144 17.26 19.63 4.31
N GLY A 145 17.83 18.63 3.64
CA GLY A 145 18.85 17.75 4.20
C GLY A 145 18.31 16.69 5.16
N TYR A 146 17.00 16.48 5.22
CA TYR A 146 16.35 15.46 6.08
C TYR A 146 16.21 14.12 5.36
N VAL A 147 17.29 13.66 4.73
CA VAL A 147 17.28 12.43 3.92
C VAL A 147 17.00 11.19 4.77
N ASP A 148 17.40 11.18 6.04
CA ASP A 148 17.10 10.09 6.98
C ASP A 148 15.60 9.91 7.23
N PHE A 149 14.80 10.95 7.00
CA PHE A 149 13.34 10.95 7.14
C PHE A 149 12.62 10.75 5.81
N ILE A 150 13.33 10.43 4.72
CA ILE A 150 12.73 10.22 3.40
C ILE A 150 11.72 9.06 3.42
N THR A 151 11.85 8.13 4.37
CA THR A 151 10.93 7.02 4.65
C THR A 151 9.55 7.46 5.15
N LEU A 152 9.34 8.76 5.41
CA LEU A 152 8.01 9.33 5.62
C LEU A 152 7.21 9.40 4.32
N VAL A 153 7.90 9.56 3.19
CA VAL A 153 7.30 9.88 1.89
C VAL A 153 7.59 8.81 0.85
N LEU A 154 8.77 8.23 0.83
CA LEU A 154 9.17 7.24 -0.16
C LEU A 154 9.45 5.89 0.52
N PRO A 155 9.04 4.77 -0.10
CA PRO A 155 9.26 3.44 0.45
C PRO A 155 10.69 2.98 0.12
N VAL A 156 11.70 3.66 0.66
CA VAL A 156 13.12 3.32 0.51
C VAL A 156 13.66 2.91 1.87
N ALA A 157 14.20 1.69 1.98
CA ALA A 157 14.79 1.23 3.23
C ALA A 157 16.18 1.87 3.44
N GLY A 158 16.41 2.40 4.64
CA GLY A 158 17.73 2.85 5.08
C GLY A 158 18.41 1.80 5.96
N GLU A 159 19.63 2.11 6.40
CA GLU A 159 20.44 1.22 7.25
C GLU A 159 19.79 0.93 8.61
N ASN A 160 19.03 1.89 9.14
CA ASN A 160 18.36 1.75 10.43
C ASN A 160 16.90 1.31 10.24
N VAL A 161 16.61 0.07 10.63
CA VAL A 161 15.27 -0.54 10.57
C VAL A 161 14.24 0.28 11.35
N VAL A 162 14.59 0.81 12.53
CA VAL A 162 13.64 1.56 13.36
C VAL A 162 13.22 2.86 12.67
N TRP A 163 14.16 3.59 12.08
CA TRP A 163 13.88 4.81 11.33
C TRP A 163 13.19 4.55 9.99
N SER A 164 13.44 3.38 9.39
CA SER A 164 12.80 2.97 8.13
C SER A 164 11.33 2.60 8.33
N PHE A 165 11.02 1.82 9.36
CA PHE A 165 9.67 1.25 9.56
C PHE A 165 8.82 2.02 10.58
N GLY A 166 9.43 2.62 11.60
CA GLY A 166 8.73 3.31 12.68
C GLY A 166 7.69 4.33 12.19
N PRO A 167 8.08 5.27 11.31
CA PRO A 167 7.14 6.29 10.83
C PRO A 167 5.94 5.72 10.07
N ILE A 168 6.16 4.77 9.16
CA ILE A 168 5.07 4.20 8.35
C ILE A 168 4.12 3.32 9.20
N ILE A 169 4.65 2.58 10.18
CA ILE A 169 3.82 1.79 11.10
C ILE A 169 2.90 2.71 11.91
N ILE A 170 3.43 3.83 12.41
CA ILE A 170 2.62 4.83 13.13
C ILE A 170 1.53 5.40 12.22
N GLN A 171 1.87 5.79 10.98
CA GLN A 171 0.90 6.31 10.01
C GLN A 171 -0.22 5.31 9.72
N VAL A 172 0.12 4.06 9.38
CA VAL A 172 -0.85 3.00 9.10
C VAL A 172 -1.74 2.73 10.31
N THR A 173 -1.18 2.72 11.53
CA THR A 173 -1.93 2.49 12.76
C THR A 173 -2.94 3.61 13.02
N VAL A 174 -2.49 4.87 12.98
CA VAL A 174 -3.36 6.04 13.21
C VAL A 174 -4.47 6.09 12.16
N LEU A 175 -4.13 5.94 10.88
CA LEU A 175 -5.11 5.93 9.79
C LEU A 175 -6.08 4.76 9.90
N GLY A 176 -5.60 3.58 10.31
CA GLY A 176 -6.42 2.40 10.56
C GLY A 176 -7.46 2.63 11.65
N VAL A 177 -7.07 3.26 12.77
CA VAL A 177 -8.00 3.65 13.85
C VAL A 177 -9.03 4.66 13.35
N MET A 178 -8.60 5.69 12.61
CA MET A 178 -9.49 6.69 12.03
C MET A 178 -10.49 6.06 11.04
N LEU A 179 -10.03 5.15 10.18
CA LEU A 179 -10.87 4.39 9.26
C LEU A 179 -11.90 3.54 10.00
N GLN A 180 -11.48 2.85 11.07
CA GLN A 180 -12.37 2.03 11.86
C GLN A 180 -13.48 2.86 12.52
N GLN A 181 -13.14 4.02 13.09
CA GLN A 181 -14.12 4.94 13.69
C GLN A 181 -15.11 5.43 12.63
N ARG A 182 -14.61 5.85 11.47
CA ARG A 182 -15.45 6.35 10.37
C ARG A 182 -16.36 5.27 9.79
N TRP A 183 -15.86 4.05 9.65
CA TRP A 183 -16.66 2.92 9.18
C TRP A 183 -17.81 2.59 10.15
N ARG A 184 -17.56 2.64 11.46
CA ARG A 184 -18.62 2.48 12.47
C ARG A 184 -19.69 3.57 12.38
N GLN A 185 -19.30 4.81 12.09
CA GLN A 185 -20.26 5.91 11.90
C GLN A 185 -21.11 5.69 10.65
N ALA A 186 -20.48 5.37 9.51
CA ALA A 186 -21.16 5.15 8.24
C ALA A 186 -22.15 3.97 8.30
N THR A 187 -21.81 2.91 9.03
CA THR A 187 -22.67 1.72 9.17
C THR A 187 -23.79 1.87 10.19
N ARG A 188 -23.68 2.79 11.16
CA ARG A 188 -24.75 3.12 12.13
C ARG A 188 -25.72 4.17 11.59
N GLY A 189 -25.24 5.15 10.82
CA GLY A 189 -26.06 6.24 10.28
C GLY A 189 -27.07 5.81 9.21
N GLY A 190 -26.79 4.73 8.47
CA GLY A 190 -27.70 4.18 7.46
C GLY A 190 -28.95 3.47 8.02
N VAL A 191 -29.16 3.48 9.33
CA VAL A 191 -30.40 2.97 9.98
C VAL A 191 -31.45 4.08 10.16
N LEU A 192 -31.07 5.36 9.96
CA LEU A 192 -31.93 6.53 10.22
C LEU A 192 -32.19 7.42 8.99
N ALA A 193 -31.79 6.98 7.79
CA ALA A 193 -32.08 7.63 6.50
C ALA A 193 -32.80 6.64 5.59
#